data_AF-A0A3A6MFL7-F1
#
_entry.id   AF-A0A3A6MFL7-F1
#
_cell.length_a   1.000
_cell.length_b   1.000
_cell.length_c   1.000
_cell.angle_alpha   90.00
_cell.angle_beta   90.00
_cell.angle_gamma   90.00
#
_symmetry.space_group_name_H-M   'P 1'
#
loop_
_entity.id
_entity.type
_entity.pdbx_description
1 polymer ?
#
loop_
_entity_poly.entity_id
_entity_poly.type
_entity_poly.pdbx_seq_one_letter_code
_entity_poly.pdbx_strand_id
1 'polypeptide(L)'
;MTEIDNDKLLRDFFAENKQEIADNGFSRRVMHHLPDRSNRLARIWSAFVMTVAAVLFVWLGGLEAAWGTIREVFIGMINHGTTSLDPKSIIIAAAVLLFMATRKVASMA
;
A
#
# COMPACT_ATOMS: atom_id res chain seq x y z
N MET A 1 56.42 27.48 -23.77
CA MET A 1 56.88 26.61 -22.67
C MET A 1 56.71 27.37 -21.36
N THR A 2 55.46 27.58 -20.95
CA THR A 2 55.04 28.43 -19.81
C THR A 2 53.92 27.78 -18.98
N GLU A 3 53.47 26.60 -19.39
CA GLU A 3 52.36 25.86 -18.77
C GLU A 3 52.81 25.11 -17.51
N ILE A 4 54.07 24.66 -17.48
CA ILE A 4 54.65 23.87 -16.38
C ILE A 4 54.80 24.68 -15.08
N ASP A 5 55.05 25.99 -15.18
CA ASP A 5 55.36 26.81 -14.01
C ASP A 5 54.09 27.23 -13.24
N ASN A 6 52.98 27.42 -13.96
CA ASN A 6 51.68 27.71 -13.35
C ASN A 6 51.13 26.49 -12.60
N ASP A 7 51.30 25.29 -13.14
CA ASP A 7 50.92 24.05 -12.45
C ASP A 7 51.74 23.84 -11.17
N LYS A 8 53.01 24.26 -11.19
CA LYS A 8 53.90 24.17 -10.03
C LYS A 8 53.52 25.19 -8.95
N LEU A 9 53.24 26.43 -9.35
CA LEU A 9 52.71 27.47 -8.48
C LEU A 9 51.36 27.09 -7.85
N LEU A 10 50.45 26.54 -8.66
CA LEU A 10 49.16 26.06 -8.16
C LEU A 10 49.36 24.92 -7.17
N ARG A 11 50.23 23.95 -7.48
CA ARG A 11 50.53 22.84 -6.57
C ARG A 11 51.12 23.31 -5.24
N ASP A 12 52.07 24.23 -5.28
CA ASP A 12 52.69 24.75 -4.07
C ASP A 12 51.68 25.61 -3.27
N PHE A 13 50.83 26.39 -3.94
CA PHE A 13 49.79 27.19 -3.29
C PHE A 13 48.70 26.32 -2.63
N PHE A 14 48.29 25.24 -3.31
CA PHE A 14 47.35 24.25 -2.77
C PHE A 14 47.98 23.38 -1.69
N ALA A 15 49.30 23.15 -1.71
CA ALA A 15 50.01 22.42 -0.66
C ALA A 15 50.19 23.28 0.61
N GLU A 16 50.56 24.54 0.45
CA GLU A 16 50.79 25.49 1.56
C GLU A 16 49.47 25.91 2.24
N ASN A 17 48.38 26.04 1.48
CA ASN A 17 47.05 26.42 1.99
C ASN A 17 46.07 25.25 2.07
N LYS A 18 46.53 23.99 2.04
CA LYS A 18 45.69 22.80 2.26
C LYS A 18 45.26 22.73 3.73
N GLN A 19 44.32 23.58 4.14
CA GLN A 19 43.56 23.29 5.34
C GLN A 19 42.78 22.01 5.04
N GLU A 20 43.25 20.90 5.60
CA GLU A 20 42.41 19.72 5.77
C GLU A 20 41.26 20.13 6.68
N ILE A 21 40.19 20.65 6.06
CA ILE A 21 38.91 20.78 6.71
C ILE A 21 38.51 19.35 7.02
N ALA A 22 38.79 18.92 8.26
CA ALA A 22 38.22 17.69 8.78
C ALA A 22 36.72 17.78 8.49
N ASP A 23 36.20 16.82 7.74
CA ASP A 23 34.78 16.75 7.47
C ASP A 23 34.09 16.45 8.81
N ASN A 24 33.82 17.51 9.57
CA ASN A 24 33.27 17.52 10.92
C ASN A 24 31.80 17.10 10.91
N GLY A 25 31.46 16.08 10.12
CA GLY A 25 30.11 15.70 9.74
C GLY A 25 29.43 16.71 8.82
N PHE A 26 30.16 17.53 8.06
CA PHE A 26 29.57 18.45 7.07
C PHE A 26 28.90 17.64 5.95
N SER A 27 29.57 16.67 5.34
CA SER A 27 28.94 15.81 4.32
C SER A 27 27.75 15.05 4.90
N ARG A 28 27.84 14.61 6.16
CA ARG A 28 26.74 13.93 6.85
C ARG A 28 25.57 14.85 7.14
N ARG A 29 25.84 16.11 7.53
CA ARG A 29 24.82 17.16 7.71
C ARG A 29 24.19 17.59 6.39
N VAL A 30 24.97 17.72 5.31
CA VAL A 30 24.45 18.07 3.97
C VAL A 30 23.60 16.94 3.39
N MET A 31 24.03 15.68 3.53
CA MET A 31 23.21 14.53 3.10
C MET A 31 21.93 14.36 3.94
N HIS A 32 21.94 14.72 5.23
CA HIS A 32 20.73 14.71 6.07
C HIS A 32 19.79 15.91 5.85
N HIS A 33 20.16 16.88 5.00
CA HIS A 33 19.22 17.89 4.51
C HIS A 33 18.40 17.41 3.30
N LEU A 34 18.60 16.15 2.85
CA LEU A 34 17.61 15.49 2.00
C LEU A 34 16.36 15.17 2.84
N PRO A 35 15.16 15.50 2.33
CA PRO A 35 14.02 15.91 3.15
C PRO A 35 13.28 14.72 3.78
N ASP A 36 13.87 14.08 4.79
CA ASP A 36 13.16 13.08 5.59
C ASP A 36 11.98 13.69 6.37
N ARG A 37 11.98 15.02 6.56
CA ARG A 37 10.87 15.75 7.19
C ARG A 37 9.62 15.81 6.29
N SER A 38 9.80 15.82 4.96
CA SER A 38 8.69 15.80 4.00
C SER A 38 7.91 14.49 4.07
N ASN A 39 8.59 13.35 4.25
CA ASN A 39 7.93 12.05 4.33
C ASN A 39 6.95 11.92 5.50
N ARG A 40 7.23 12.54 6.66
CA ARG A 40 6.27 12.56 7.78
C ARG A 40 5.06 13.43 7.48
N LEU A 41 5.27 14.60 6.88
CA LEU A 41 4.16 15.49 6.50
C LEU A 41 3.30 14.88 5.39
N ALA A 42 3.93 14.26 4.39
CA ALA A 42 3.25 13.51 3.34
C ALA A 42 2.47 12.33 3.91
N ARG A 43 3.02 11.60 4.89
CA ARG A 43 2.31 10.50 5.54
C ARG A 43 1.10 10.99 6.36
N ILE A 44 1.25 12.08 7.11
CA ILE A 44 0.15 12.68 7.88
C ILE A 44 -0.92 13.21 6.90
N TRP A 45 -0.50 13.83 5.80
CA TRP A 45 -1.38 14.33 4.77
C TRP A 45 -2.15 13.20 4.07
N SER A 46 -1.46 12.13 3.66
CA SER A 46 -2.11 10.94 3.09
C SER A 46 -3.07 10.28 4.06
N ALA A 47 -2.72 10.22 5.36
CA ALA A 47 -3.62 9.70 6.38
C ALA A 47 -4.88 10.57 6.54
N PHE A 48 -4.73 11.90 6.50
CA PHE A 48 -5.83 12.85 6.53
C PHE A 48 -6.74 12.71 5.30
N VAL A 49 -6.16 12.65 4.11
CA VAL A 49 -6.92 12.45 2.86
C VAL A 49 -7.67 11.12 2.88
N MET A 50 -7.04 10.05 3.37
CA MET A 50 -7.66 8.73 3.49
C MET A 50 -8.83 8.73 4.48
N THR A 51 -8.71 9.43 5.60
CA THR A 51 -9.80 9.55 6.58
C THR A 51 -10.97 10.36 6.00
N VAL A 52 -10.69 11.48 5.32
CA VAL A 52 -11.73 12.26 4.63
C VAL A 52 -12.42 11.43 3.55
N ALA A 53 -11.67 10.67 2.74
CA ALA A 53 -12.22 9.79 1.73
C ALA A 53 -13.11 8.70 2.34
N ALA A 54 -12.70 8.08 3.45
CA ALA A 54 -13.51 7.09 4.16
C ALA A 54 -14.82 7.70 4.71
N VAL A 55 -14.75 8.89 5.31
CA VAL A 55 -15.94 9.59 5.82
C VAL A 55 -16.89 9.94 4.68
N LEU A 56 -16.37 10.51 3.58
CA LEU A 56 -17.19 10.83 2.40
C LEU A 56 -17.79 9.56 1.78
N PHE A 57 -17.02 8.46 1.72
CA PHE A 57 -17.52 7.18 1.22
C PHE A 57 -18.69 6.66 2.07
N VAL A 58 -18.60 6.75 3.40
CA VAL A 58 -19.71 6.35 4.28
C VAL A 58 -20.89 7.31 4.14
N TRP A 59 -20.65 8.62 4.08
CA TRP A 59 -21.69 9.65 4.03
C TRP A 59 -22.47 9.66 2.70
N LEU A 60 -21.79 9.36 1.59
CA LEU A 60 -22.41 9.17 0.27
C LEU A 60 -23.09 7.80 0.10
N GLY A 61 -23.18 7.00 1.18
CA GLY A 61 -23.80 5.69 1.12
C GLY A 61 -22.98 4.66 0.33
N GLY A 62 -21.66 4.82 0.23
CA GLY A 62 -20.78 3.89 -0.47
C GLY A 62 -20.88 2.45 0.04
N LEU A 63 -21.19 2.27 1.33
CA LEU A 63 -21.46 0.95 1.90
C LEU A 63 -22.79 0.36 1.39
N GLU A 64 -23.84 1.17 1.27
CA GLU A 64 -25.12 0.77 0.68
C GLU A 64 -24.97 0.47 -0.81
N ALA A 65 -24.19 1.26 -1.55
CA ALA A 65 -23.88 1.03 -2.96
C ALA A 65 -23.05 -0.25 -3.17
N ALA A 66 -22.06 -0.51 -2.31
CA ALA A 66 -21.27 -1.73 -2.34
C ALA A 66 -22.13 -2.96 -2.03
N TRP A 67 -22.96 -2.89 -0.98
CA TRP A 67 -23.88 -3.95 -0.62
C TRP A 67 -24.95 -4.18 -1.68
N GLY A 68 -25.48 -3.10 -2.27
CA GLY A 68 -26.43 -3.10 -3.38
C GLY A 68 -25.86 -3.84 -4.58
N THR A 69 -24.65 -3.48 -5.00
CA THR A 69 -23.95 -4.14 -6.12
C THR A 69 -23.70 -5.62 -5.84
N ILE A 70 -23.22 -5.97 -4.64
CA ILE A 70 -22.98 -7.37 -4.24
C ILE A 70 -24.29 -8.16 -4.26
N ARG A 71 -25.35 -7.60 -3.68
CA ARG A 71 -26.68 -8.23 -3.66
C ARG A 71 -27.23 -8.40 -5.06
N GLU A 72 -27.07 -7.41 -5.94
CA GLU A 72 -27.54 -7.46 -7.32
C GLU A 72 -26.78 -8.53 -8.12
N VAL A 73 -25.46 -8.62 -7.97
CA VAL A 73 -24.65 -9.69 -8.58
C VAL A 73 -25.04 -11.06 -8.02
N PHE A 74 -25.28 -11.17 -6.71
CA PHE A 74 -25.68 -12.43 -6.08
C PHE A 74 -27.08 -12.87 -6.52
N ILE A 75 -28.04 -11.96 -6.58
CA ILE A 75 -29.39 -12.23 -7.11
C ILE A 75 -29.32 -12.57 -8.59
N GLY A 76 -28.50 -11.85 -9.37
CA GLY A 76 -28.26 -12.13 -10.78
C GLY A 76 -27.68 -13.53 -11.00
N MET A 77 -26.71 -13.92 -10.15
CA MET A 77 -26.09 -15.25 -10.14
C MET A 77 -27.06 -16.34 -9.72
N ILE A 78 -27.87 -16.12 -8.68
CA ILE A 78 -28.92 -17.08 -8.29
C ILE A 78 -29.94 -17.21 -9.39
N ASN A 79 -30.46 -16.11 -9.93
CA ASN A 79 -31.50 -16.14 -10.96
C ASN A 79 -31.00 -16.80 -12.27
N HIS A 80 -29.74 -16.55 -12.67
CA HIS A 80 -29.11 -17.27 -13.79
C HIS A 80 -28.70 -18.71 -13.43
N GLY A 81 -28.38 -18.99 -12.16
CA GLY A 81 -28.12 -20.35 -11.68
C GLY A 81 -29.40 -21.19 -11.60
N THR A 82 -30.54 -20.59 -11.28
CA THR A 82 -31.84 -21.25 -11.16
C THR A 82 -32.46 -21.65 -12.50
N THR A 83 -31.97 -21.13 -13.63
CA THR A 83 -32.38 -21.63 -14.94
C THR A 83 -31.71 -22.97 -15.30
N SER A 84 -30.66 -23.38 -14.56
CA SER A 84 -29.98 -24.66 -14.74
C SER A 84 -30.10 -25.62 -13.53
N LEU A 85 -30.38 -25.09 -12.34
CA LEU A 85 -30.54 -25.88 -11.11
C LEU A 85 -32.02 -26.04 -10.76
N ASP A 86 -32.56 -27.24 -11.02
CA ASP A 86 -33.93 -27.61 -10.64
C ASP A 86 -34.09 -27.48 -9.12
N PRO A 87 -35.11 -26.77 -8.59
CA PRO A 87 -35.36 -26.60 -7.16
C PRO A 87 -35.31 -27.91 -6.36
N LYS A 88 -35.68 -29.03 -6.96
CA LYS A 88 -35.58 -30.36 -6.32
C LYS A 88 -34.12 -30.78 -6.07
N SER A 89 -33.22 -30.50 -7.00
CA SER A 89 -31.79 -30.85 -6.89
C SER A 89 -31.08 -30.05 -5.79
N ILE A 90 -31.44 -28.78 -5.61
CA ILE A 90 -30.90 -27.91 -4.55
C ILE A 90 -31.30 -28.42 -3.18
N ILE A 91 -32.57 -28.82 -3.02
CA ILE A 91 -33.08 -29.38 -1.75
C ILE A 91 -32.34 -30.68 -1.40
N ILE A 92 -32.11 -31.56 -2.40
CA ILE A 92 -31.37 -32.81 -2.19
C ILE A 92 -29.90 -32.52 -1.81
N ALA A 93 -29.24 -31.61 -2.53
CA ALA A 93 -27.85 -31.24 -2.23
C ALA A 93 -27.71 -30.62 -0.82
N ALA A 94 -28.63 -29.75 -0.42
CA ALA A 94 -28.65 -29.16 0.92
C ALA A 94 -28.87 -30.23 2.01
N ALA A 95 -29.79 -31.17 1.80
CA ALA A 95 -30.03 -32.27 2.74
C ALA A 95 -28.79 -33.18 2.90
N VAL A 96 -28.12 -33.50 1.79
CA VAL A 96 -26.88 -34.31 1.80
C VAL A 96 -25.75 -33.58 2.53
N LEU A 97 -25.56 -32.29 2.28
CA LEU A 97 -24.54 -31.49 2.98
C LEU A 97 -24.81 -31.40 4.48
N LEU A 98 -26.08 -31.24 4.88
CA LEU A 98 -26.47 -31.18 6.29
C LEU A 98 -26.24 -32.53 6.98
N PHE A 99 -26.57 -33.64 6.31
CA PHE A 99 -26.26 -34.99 6.79
C PHE A 99 -24.74 -35.24 6.90
N MET A 100 -23.96 -34.80 5.92
CA MET A 100 -22.50 -34.89 5.99
C MET A 100 -21.93 -34.04 7.13
N ALA A 101 -22.46 -32.84 7.35
CA ALA A 101 -22.02 -31.97 8.44
C ALA A 101 -22.32 -32.57 9.82
N THR A 102 -23.53 -33.09 10.04
CA THR A 102 -23.89 -33.75 11.31
C THR A 102 -23.06 -35.00 11.54
N ARG A 103 -22.86 -35.83 10.50
CA ARG A 103 -21.98 -37.00 10.58
C ARG A 103 -20.53 -36.62 10.87
N LYS A 104 -20.01 -35.57 10.22
CA LYS A 104 -18.65 -35.08 10.42
C LYS A 104 -18.44 -34.59 11.85
N VAL A 105 -19.41 -33.85 12.41
CA VAL A 105 -19.37 -33.37 13.80
C VAL A 105 -19.44 -34.54 14.79
N ALA A 106 -20.32 -35.52 14.54
CA ALA A 106 -20.44 -36.72 15.38
C ALA A 106 -19.21 -37.64 15.32
N SER A 107 -18.45 -37.61 14.23
CA SER A 107 -17.18 -38.35 14.08
C SER A 107 -15.97 -37.64 14.68
N MET A 108 -16.10 -36.35 15.03
CA MET A 108 -15.05 -35.55 15.67
C MET A 108 -15.24 -35.44 17.19
N ALA A 109 -16.40 -35.85 17.70
CA ALA A 109 -16.68 -36.03 19.12
C ALA A 109 -16.29 -37.46 19.55
#